data_AF-A0A731RBN3-F1
#
_entry.id   AF-A0A731RBN3-F1
#
_cell.length_a   1.000
_cell.length_b   1.000
_cell.length_c   1.000
_cell.angle_alpha   90.00
_cell.angle_beta   90.00
_cell.angle_gamma   90.00
#
_symmetry.space_group_name_H-M   'P 1'
#
loop_
_entity.id
_entity.type
_entity.pdbx_description
1 polymer ?
#
loop_
_entity_poly.entity_id
_entity_poly.type
_entity_poly.pdbx_seq_one_letter_code
_entity_poly.pdbx_strand_id
1 'polypeptide(L)'
;MNIHAGKRIIPCMDITALLSTNDPDTLRKLALSLLEESHKKDHQIRLLKEALMLARQQRFGRQAESFSGLQRSLFEEDADADIASAEAQLARLLPEPEEKKTCPIRKPLPAHLPREETVIRPDACACPDCGQPLRHIRDEISERLDYIPAQFVVKRYVRPQYGCDGCQRVVSGCLPAQIIPKGIPEAGLVAQVLVSKFCDRQPLYHQQQVFARAGVELPVS
;
A
#
# COMPACT_ATOMS: atom_id res chain seq x y z
N MET A 1 -70.49 10.95 22.27
CA MET A 1 -70.37 12.30 22.90
C MET A 1 -70.72 13.33 21.86
N ASN A 2 -71.85 14.01 22.07
CA ASN A 2 -72.45 14.97 21.15
C ASN A 2 -71.61 16.24 21.06
N ILE A 3 -70.97 16.47 19.91
CA ILE A 3 -70.28 17.74 19.66
C ILE A 3 -71.32 18.71 19.12
N HIS A 4 -71.80 19.57 20.02
CA HIS A 4 -72.67 20.68 19.71
C HIS A 4 -71.91 21.63 18.78
N ALA A 5 -72.40 21.80 17.55
CA ALA A 5 -71.92 22.81 16.63
C ALA A 5 -72.33 24.20 17.16
N GLY A 6 -71.55 24.70 18.11
CA GLY A 6 -71.67 26.07 18.59
C GLY A 6 -71.39 27.03 17.44
N LYS A 7 -72.42 27.76 17.04
CA LYS A 7 -72.36 28.95 16.17
C LYS A 7 -71.20 29.85 16.61
N ARG A 8 -70.03 29.70 15.98
CA ARG A 8 -68.97 30.71 16.08
C ARG A 8 -69.26 31.74 15.00
N ILE A 9 -69.91 32.80 15.46
CA ILE A 9 -70.04 34.08 14.80
C ILE A 9 -68.61 34.51 14.43
N ILE A 10 -68.23 34.33 13.17
CA ILE A 10 -67.10 35.04 12.59
C ILE A 10 -67.63 36.47 12.44
N PRO A 11 -67.04 37.48 13.08
CA PRO A 11 -67.40 38.85 12.77
C PRO A 11 -66.96 39.08 11.33
N CYS A 12 -67.91 39.06 10.40
CA CYS A 12 -67.70 39.50 9.04
C CYS A 12 -67.13 40.91 9.12
N MET A 13 -65.96 41.13 8.52
CA MET A 13 -65.43 42.48 8.35
C MET A 13 -66.51 43.33 7.70
N ASP A 14 -66.82 44.49 8.30
CA ASP A 14 -67.79 45.43 7.78
C ASP A 14 -67.24 46.07 6.49
N ILE A 15 -67.49 45.41 5.35
CA ILE A 15 -67.09 45.87 4.00
C ILE A 15 -67.90 47.12 3.59
N THR A 16 -68.93 47.46 4.36
CA THR A 16 -69.80 48.64 4.19
C THR A 16 -69.04 49.96 4.11
N ALA A 17 -67.88 50.10 4.78
CA ALA A 17 -67.03 51.29 4.69
C ALA A 17 -66.28 51.42 3.35
N LEU A 18 -65.95 50.30 2.69
CA LEU A 18 -65.27 50.28 1.38
C LEU A 18 -66.22 50.56 0.21
N LEU A 19 -67.50 50.26 0.39
CA LEU A 19 -68.54 50.45 -0.64
C LEU A 19 -69.16 51.86 -0.60
N SER A 20 -69.00 52.60 0.49
CA SER A 20 -69.63 53.92 0.71
C SER A 20 -68.69 55.11 0.50
N THR A 21 -67.38 54.89 0.43
CA THR A 21 -66.38 55.95 0.23
C THR A 21 -65.89 55.98 -1.22
N ASN A 22 -66.10 57.10 -1.92
CA ASN A 22 -65.68 57.28 -3.32
C ASN A 22 -64.35 58.05 -3.47
N ASP A 23 -63.75 58.48 -2.35
CA ASP A 23 -62.49 59.21 -2.37
C ASP A 23 -61.31 58.25 -2.57
N PRO A 24 -60.48 58.43 -3.61
CA PRO A 24 -59.43 57.47 -3.95
C PRO A 24 -58.35 57.36 -2.86
N ASP A 25 -58.10 58.43 -2.12
CA ASP A 25 -57.07 58.46 -1.07
C ASP A 25 -57.51 57.74 0.21
N THR A 26 -58.81 57.74 0.53
CA THR A 26 -59.34 57.02 1.69
C THR A 26 -59.35 55.51 1.43
N LEU A 27 -59.74 55.09 0.22
CA LEU A 27 -59.68 53.70 -0.22
C LEU A 27 -58.25 53.16 -0.23
N ARG A 28 -57.26 53.95 -0.68
CA ARG A 28 -55.84 53.56 -0.62
C ARG A 28 -55.36 53.32 0.81
N LYS A 29 -55.72 54.20 1.75
CA LYS A 29 -55.37 54.03 3.18
C LYS A 29 -55.98 52.77 3.78
N LEU A 30 -57.24 52.48 3.46
CA LEU A 30 -57.93 51.28 3.92
C LEU A 30 -57.36 50.00 3.28
N ALA A 31 -57.01 50.03 2.00
CA ALA A 31 -56.36 48.91 1.33
C ALA A 31 -55.00 48.59 1.96
N LEU A 32 -54.20 49.61 2.29
CA LEU A 32 -52.93 49.43 3.00
C LEU A 32 -53.13 48.85 4.40
N SER A 33 -54.10 49.32 5.18
CA SER A 33 -54.37 48.75 6.51
C SER A 33 -54.84 47.30 6.43
N LEU A 34 -55.63 46.93 5.42
CA LEU A 34 -56.06 45.54 5.20
C LEU A 34 -54.90 44.63 4.79
N LEU A 35 -53.98 45.11 3.96
CA LEU A 35 -52.77 44.38 3.61
C LEU A 35 -51.90 44.16 4.85
N GLU A 36 -51.70 45.19 5.66
CA GLU A 36 -50.98 45.07 6.93
C GLU A 36 -51.64 44.05 7.88
N GLU A 37 -52.96 44.07 8.00
CA GLU A 37 -53.68 43.08 8.80
C GLU A 37 -53.56 41.65 8.24
N SER A 38 -53.62 41.49 6.91
CA SER A 38 -53.39 40.19 6.27
C SER A 38 -51.99 39.68 6.58
N HIS A 39 -50.96 40.53 6.42
CA HIS A 39 -49.58 40.16 6.74
C HIS A 39 -49.39 39.78 8.21
N LYS A 40 -50.04 40.49 9.14
CA LYS A 40 -50.03 40.14 10.57
C LYS A 40 -50.67 38.78 10.83
N LYS A 41 -51.81 38.49 10.21
CA LYS A 41 -52.50 37.19 10.33
C LYS A 41 -51.68 36.06 9.71
N ASP A 42 -51.07 36.28 8.54
CA ASP A 42 -50.20 35.29 7.89
C ASP A 42 -48.94 35.00 8.70
N HIS A 43 -48.38 36.01 9.36
CA HIS A 43 -47.28 35.82 10.29
C HIS A 43 -47.70 34.99 11.51
N GLN A 44 -48.84 35.31 12.13
CA GLN A 44 -49.37 34.52 13.24
C GLN A 44 -49.66 33.07 12.85
N ILE A 45 -50.23 32.84 11.66
CA ILE A 45 -50.48 31.48 11.15
C ILE A 45 -49.17 30.71 10.98
N ARG A 46 -48.10 31.34 10.47
CA ARG A 46 -46.79 30.70 10.36
C ARG A 46 -46.24 30.29 11.72
N LEU A 47 -46.22 31.21 12.69
CA LEU A 47 -45.75 30.92 14.05
C LEU A 47 -46.54 29.79 14.72
N LEU A 48 -47.87 29.81 14.59
CA LEU A 48 -48.72 28.75 15.16
C LEU A 48 -48.51 27.40 14.48
N LYS A 49 -48.28 27.38 13.15
CA LYS A 49 -47.96 26.16 12.41
C LYS A 49 -46.61 25.59 12.86
N GLU A 50 -45.58 26.43 13.01
CA GLU A 50 -44.27 26.02 13.52
C GLU A 50 -44.37 25.44 14.92
N ALA A 51 -45.07 26.13 15.84
CA ALA A 51 -45.29 25.65 17.20
C ALA A 51 -46.04 24.31 17.23
N LEU A 52 -47.05 24.13 16.36
CA LEU A 52 -47.76 22.86 16.23
C LEU A 52 -46.88 21.74 15.67
N MET A 53 -46.03 22.03 14.68
CA MET A 53 -45.08 21.04 14.15
C MET A 53 -44.09 20.61 15.23
N LEU A 54 -43.51 21.55 15.97
CA LEU A 54 -42.59 21.27 17.08
C LEU A 54 -43.29 20.44 18.18
N ALA A 55 -44.49 20.83 18.60
CA ALA A 55 -45.25 20.08 19.60
C ALA A 55 -45.60 18.66 19.11
N ARG A 56 -45.91 18.49 17.81
CA ARG A 56 -46.19 17.19 17.21
C ARG A 56 -44.92 16.33 17.15
N GLN A 57 -43.77 16.91 16.82
CA GLN A 57 -42.47 16.23 16.83
C GLN A 57 -42.05 15.84 18.26
N GLN A 58 -42.30 16.68 19.26
CA GLN A 58 -41.99 16.35 20.65
C GLN A 58 -42.89 15.23 21.22
N ARG A 59 -44.18 15.21 20.86
CA ARG A 59 -45.14 14.21 21.36
C ARG A 59 -45.10 12.88 20.59
N PHE A 60 -44.88 12.92 19.29
CA PHE A 60 -45.00 11.77 18.39
C PHE A 60 -43.78 11.52 17.51
N GLY A 61 -42.77 12.39 17.56
CA GLY A 61 -41.50 12.18 16.87
C GLY A 61 -40.63 11.15 17.59
N ARG A 62 -39.63 10.64 16.88
CA ARG A 62 -38.66 9.69 17.44
C ARG A 62 -37.81 10.42 18.49
N GLN A 63 -37.72 9.86 19.70
CA GLN A 63 -36.95 10.44 20.81
C GLN A 63 -35.42 10.28 20.65
N ALA A 64 -34.98 9.51 19.66
CA ALA A 64 -33.57 9.37 19.30
C ALA A 64 -33.42 9.59 17.79
N GLU A 65 -32.48 10.45 17.41
CA GLU A 65 -31.93 10.51 16.06
C GLU A 65 -31.04 9.29 15.85
N SER A 66 -31.63 8.10 15.75
CA SER A 66 -30.91 6.96 15.20
C SER A 66 -30.63 7.31 13.73
N PHE A 67 -29.42 7.78 13.44
CA PHE A 67 -29.01 8.11 12.08
C PHE A 67 -29.33 6.94 11.16
N SER A 68 -29.98 7.24 10.04
CA SER A 68 -30.14 6.24 8.99
C SER A 68 -28.75 5.75 8.55
N GLY A 69 -28.61 4.48 8.17
CA GLY A 69 -27.30 3.88 7.88
C GLY A 69 -26.45 4.68 6.87
N LEU A 70 -27.11 5.33 5.90
CA LEU A 70 -26.45 6.20 4.91
C LEU A 70 -25.85 7.47 5.52
N GLN A 71 -26.50 8.08 6.51
CA GLN A 71 -25.98 9.29 7.15
C GLN A 71 -24.83 8.98 8.11
N ARG A 72 -24.81 7.76 8.67
CA ARG A 72 -23.69 7.27 9.50
C ARG A 72 -22.41 7.08 8.70
N SER A 73 -22.52 6.57 7.47
CA SER A 73 -21.39 6.40 6.53
C SER A 73 -20.65 7.71 6.27
N LEU A 74 -21.37 8.82 6.14
CA LEU A 74 -20.77 10.14 5.89
C LEU A 74 -19.85 10.58 7.05
N PHE A 75 -20.25 10.34 8.30
CA PHE A 75 -19.42 10.66 9.46
C PHE A 75 -18.24 9.70 9.66
N GLU A 76 -18.37 8.45 9.20
CA GLU A 76 -17.28 7.46 9.22
C GLU A 76 -16.19 7.84 8.19
N GLU A 77 -16.58 8.27 6.98
CA GLU A 77 -15.66 8.77 5.96
C GLU A 77 -14.88 10.03 6.42
N ASP A 78 -15.55 10.98 7.07
CA ASP A 78 -14.91 12.17 7.64
C ASP A 78 -13.92 11.79 8.76
N ALA A 79 -14.28 10.83 9.62
CA ALA A 79 -13.41 10.35 10.69
C ALA A 79 -12.16 9.66 10.14
N ASP A 80 -12.29 8.84 9.09
CA ASP A 80 -11.16 8.19 8.42
C ASP A 80 -10.22 9.23 7.78
N ALA A 81 -10.77 10.29 7.19
CA ALA A 81 -9.98 11.38 6.62
C ALA A 81 -9.19 12.15 7.70
N ASP A 82 -9.81 12.41 8.85
CA ASP A 82 -9.17 13.06 9.99
C ASP A 82 -8.06 12.19 10.60
N ILE A 83 -8.30 10.88 10.73
CA ILE A 83 -7.28 9.92 11.20
C ILE A 83 -6.09 9.91 10.24
N ALA A 84 -6.33 9.82 8.93
CA ALA A 84 -5.26 9.83 7.93
C ALA A 84 -4.45 11.14 7.96
N SER A 85 -5.11 12.28 8.16
CA SER A 85 -4.45 13.57 8.34
C SER A 85 -3.55 13.59 9.59
N ALA A 86 -4.05 13.07 10.71
CA ALA A 86 -3.30 12.99 11.96
C ALA A 86 -2.09 12.03 11.83
N GLU A 87 -2.26 10.88 11.19
CA GLU A 87 -1.18 9.92 10.91
C GLU A 87 -0.10 10.53 10.02
N ALA A 88 -0.48 11.27 8.97
CA ALA A 88 0.47 11.96 8.10
C ALA A 88 1.24 13.08 8.83
N GLN A 89 0.61 13.78 9.75
CA GLN A 89 1.27 14.77 10.61
C GLN A 89 2.23 14.09 11.59
N LEU A 90 1.83 12.99 12.20
CA LEU A 90 2.66 12.19 13.11
C LEU A 90 3.90 11.65 12.40
N ALA A 91 3.75 11.14 11.18
CA ALA A 91 4.83 10.62 10.35
C ALA A 91 5.88 11.69 9.97
N ARG A 92 5.47 12.96 9.87
CA ARG A 92 6.41 14.09 9.61
C ARG A 92 7.20 14.51 10.86
N LEU A 93 6.65 14.29 12.05
CA LEU A 93 7.24 14.72 13.32
C LEU A 93 8.14 13.65 13.94
N LEU A 94 7.87 12.38 13.67
CA LEU A 94 8.69 11.27 14.15
C LEU A 94 9.87 11.05 13.20
N PRO A 95 11.10 10.87 13.72
CA PRO A 95 12.20 10.38 12.90
C PRO A 95 11.82 9.00 12.35
N GLU A 96 12.03 8.78 11.05
CA GLU A 96 11.84 7.46 10.46
C GLU A 96 12.64 6.44 11.28
N PRO A 97 12.03 5.31 11.69
CA PRO A 97 12.79 4.28 12.35
C PRO A 97 13.91 3.87 11.40
N GLU A 98 15.16 4.03 11.83
CA GLU A 98 16.31 3.52 11.09
C GLU A 98 16.13 2.02 10.94
N GLU A 99 15.62 1.59 9.77
CA GLU A 99 15.66 0.19 9.39
C GLU A 99 17.12 -0.20 9.42
N LYS A 100 17.48 -1.04 10.40
CA LYS A 100 18.79 -1.69 10.45
C LYS A 100 18.94 -2.38 9.11
N LYS A 101 19.75 -1.79 8.22
CA LYS A 101 20.06 -2.36 6.91
C LYS A 101 20.56 -3.77 7.15
N THR A 102 19.69 -4.76 6.95
CA THR A 102 20.07 -6.16 7.02
C THR A 102 21.08 -6.35 5.90
N CYS A 103 22.35 -6.45 6.26
CA CYS A 103 23.38 -6.85 5.31
C CYS A 103 22.88 -8.14 4.61
N PRO A 104 22.74 -8.16 3.28
CA PRO A 104 22.23 -9.32 2.59
C PRO A 104 23.19 -10.48 2.79
N ILE A 105 22.84 -11.40 3.70
CA ILE A 105 23.57 -12.65 3.90
C ILE A 105 23.30 -13.50 2.67
N ARG A 106 24.36 -13.86 1.93
CA ARG A 106 24.26 -14.77 0.79
C ARG A 106 23.74 -16.11 1.30
N LYS A 107 22.55 -16.53 0.85
CA LYS A 107 22.02 -17.86 1.15
C LYS A 107 22.94 -18.92 0.53
N PRO A 108 23.23 -20.03 1.23
CA PRO A 108 23.98 -21.14 0.64
C PRO A 108 23.19 -21.78 -0.50
N LEU A 109 23.90 -22.42 -1.43
CA LEU A 109 23.26 -23.15 -2.53
C LEU A 109 22.51 -24.38 -1.99
N PRO A 110 21.38 -24.76 -2.61
CA PRO A 110 20.57 -25.88 -2.12
C PRO A 110 21.34 -27.20 -2.06
N ALA A 111 21.09 -27.99 -1.01
CA ALA A 111 21.81 -29.24 -0.78
C ALA A 111 21.44 -30.36 -1.78
N HIS A 112 20.22 -30.33 -2.32
CA HIS A 112 19.69 -31.36 -3.24
C HIS A 112 20.27 -31.32 -4.65
N LEU A 113 20.96 -30.23 -5.01
CA LEU A 113 21.56 -30.11 -6.34
C LEU A 113 22.81 -30.99 -6.47
N PRO A 114 23.02 -31.65 -7.62
CA PRO A 114 24.23 -32.42 -7.88
C PRO A 114 25.47 -31.52 -7.82
N ARG A 115 26.52 -32.00 -7.14
CA ARG A 115 27.81 -31.30 -7.02
C ARG A 115 28.85 -31.96 -7.90
N GLU A 116 29.44 -31.19 -8.81
CA GLU A 116 30.59 -31.61 -9.61
C GLU A 116 31.87 -30.99 -9.05
N GLU A 117 32.78 -31.83 -8.58
CA GLU A 117 34.02 -31.38 -7.95
C GLU A 117 35.16 -31.27 -8.97
N THR A 118 35.79 -30.10 -9.02
CA THR A 118 36.98 -29.84 -9.83
C THR A 118 38.12 -29.41 -8.92
N VAL A 119 39.17 -30.23 -8.82
CA VAL A 119 40.35 -29.93 -8.01
C VAL A 119 41.38 -29.20 -8.86
N ILE A 120 41.68 -27.95 -8.50
CA ILE A 120 42.66 -27.11 -9.18
C ILE A 120 43.98 -27.15 -8.42
N ARG A 121 44.86 -28.04 -8.84
CA ARG A 121 46.21 -28.17 -8.27
C ARG A 121 47.16 -27.15 -8.92
N PRO A 122 48.22 -26.72 -8.21
CA PRO A 122 49.29 -25.94 -8.83
C PRO A 122 50.02 -26.79 -9.89
N ASP A 123 50.54 -26.14 -10.92
CA ASP A 123 51.20 -26.78 -12.07
C ASP A 123 52.46 -27.57 -11.67
N ALA A 124 53.12 -27.15 -10.58
CA ALA A 124 54.30 -27.81 -10.04
C ALA A 124 54.09 -28.21 -8.57
N CYS A 125 54.66 -29.35 -8.18
CA CYS A 125 54.71 -29.80 -6.78
C CYS A 125 55.87 -29.20 -5.98
N ALA A 126 56.71 -28.39 -6.63
CA ALA A 126 57.83 -27.68 -6.04
C ALA A 126 57.54 -26.17 -5.99
N CYS A 127 58.13 -25.48 -5.02
CA CYS A 127 58.02 -24.04 -4.92
C CYS A 127 58.63 -23.37 -6.18
N PRO A 128 57.91 -22.44 -6.85
CA PRO A 128 58.41 -21.76 -8.04
C PRO A 128 59.64 -20.88 -7.76
N ASP A 129 59.86 -20.46 -6.51
CA ASP A 129 60.95 -19.57 -6.14
C ASP A 129 62.21 -20.32 -5.65
N CYS A 130 62.05 -21.38 -4.84
CA CYS A 130 63.17 -22.06 -4.18
C CYS A 130 63.29 -23.56 -4.48
N GLY A 131 62.35 -24.16 -5.23
CA GLY A 131 62.40 -25.57 -5.65
C GLY A 131 62.14 -26.60 -4.54
N GLN A 132 61.87 -26.18 -3.29
CA GLN A 132 61.55 -27.09 -2.19
C GLN A 132 60.16 -27.74 -2.34
N PRO A 133 59.94 -28.93 -1.76
CA PRO A 133 58.65 -29.60 -1.80
C PRO A 133 57.57 -28.78 -1.07
N LEU A 134 56.39 -28.72 -1.68
CA LEU A 134 55.25 -27.99 -1.15
C LEU A 134 54.45 -28.83 -0.14
N ARG A 135 54.17 -28.28 1.04
CA ARG A 135 53.34 -28.90 2.08
C ARG A 135 51.90 -28.41 1.98
N HIS A 136 50.93 -29.32 1.99
CA HIS A 136 49.51 -28.95 2.02
C HIS A 136 49.14 -28.26 3.35
N ILE A 137 48.40 -27.14 3.25
CA ILE A 137 47.93 -26.36 4.41
C ILE A 137 46.43 -26.56 4.60
N ARG A 138 45.64 -26.20 3.58
CA ARG A 138 44.18 -26.19 3.62
C ARG A 138 43.60 -26.15 2.21
N ASP A 139 42.35 -26.53 2.08
CA ASP A 139 41.61 -26.40 0.83
C ASP A 139 40.71 -25.16 0.87
N GLU A 140 40.81 -24.35 -0.17
CA GLU A 140 39.89 -23.25 -0.43
C GLU A 140 38.79 -23.74 -1.36
N ILE A 141 37.54 -23.76 -0.86
CA ILE A 141 36.39 -24.30 -1.60
C ILE A 141 35.54 -23.13 -2.08
N SER A 142 35.20 -23.12 -3.37
CA SER A 142 34.23 -22.19 -3.93
C SER A 142 33.16 -22.95 -4.70
N GLU A 143 31.89 -22.67 -4.39
CA GLU A 143 30.73 -23.26 -5.06
C GLU A 143 30.12 -22.25 -6.03
N ARG A 144 29.72 -22.73 -7.20
CA ARG A 144 29.05 -21.94 -8.24
C ARG A 144 27.91 -22.73 -8.84
N LEU A 145 26.89 -22.03 -9.28
CA LEU A 145 25.69 -22.62 -9.88
C LEU A 145 25.79 -22.56 -11.40
N ASP A 146 25.76 -23.72 -12.04
CA ASP A 146 25.73 -23.87 -13.49
C ASP A 146 24.39 -24.42 -13.97
N TYR A 147 24.10 -24.22 -15.25
CA TYR A 147 22.92 -24.74 -15.91
C TYR A 147 23.33 -25.61 -17.11
N ILE A 148 23.05 -26.90 -16.99
CA ILE A 148 23.06 -27.85 -18.10
C ILE A 148 21.60 -27.95 -18.57
N PRO A 149 21.27 -28.04 -19.87
CA PRO A 149 19.89 -28.09 -20.32
C PRO A 149 19.03 -29.05 -19.48
N ALA A 150 17.98 -28.51 -18.86
CA ALA A 150 17.06 -29.17 -17.91
C ALA A 150 17.60 -29.54 -16.51
N GLN A 151 18.84 -29.20 -16.14
CA GLN A 151 19.43 -29.53 -14.83
C GLN A 151 20.32 -28.42 -14.27
N PHE A 152 20.14 -28.12 -12.99
CA PHE A 152 21.05 -27.25 -12.24
C PHE A 152 22.13 -28.08 -11.58
N VAL A 153 23.38 -27.64 -11.71
CA VAL A 153 24.55 -28.32 -11.14
C VAL A 153 25.37 -27.32 -10.34
N VAL A 154 25.87 -27.73 -9.19
CA VAL A 154 26.80 -26.94 -8.39
C VAL A 154 28.22 -27.36 -8.74
N LYS A 155 28.97 -26.49 -9.43
CA LYS A 155 30.40 -26.69 -9.64
C LYS A 155 31.16 -26.28 -8.38
N ARG A 156 31.79 -27.26 -7.74
CA ARG A 156 32.61 -27.10 -6.54
C ARG A 156 34.08 -27.09 -6.95
N TYR A 157 34.68 -25.91 -6.95
CA TYR A 157 36.10 -25.73 -7.19
C TYR A 157 36.86 -25.86 -5.89
N VAL A 158 37.68 -26.92 -5.79
CA VAL A 158 38.57 -27.16 -4.65
C VAL A 158 39.96 -26.72 -5.04
N ARG A 159 40.49 -25.74 -4.31
CA ARG A 159 41.81 -25.14 -4.56
C ARG A 159 42.71 -25.40 -3.35
N PRO A 160 43.54 -26.46 -3.41
CA PRO A 160 44.46 -26.75 -2.33
C PRO A 160 45.53 -25.66 -2.23
N GLN A 161 45.70 -25.12 -1.02
CA GLN A 161 46.75 -24.17 -0.67
C GLN A 161 47.93 -24.92 -0.08
N TYR A 162 49.10 -24.70 -0.67
CA TYR A 162 50.35 -25.28 -0.22
C TYR A 162 51.29 -24.21 0.33
N GLY A 163 52.03 -24.52 1.39
CA GLY A 163 53.09 -23.71 1.94
C GLY A 163 54.46 -24.25 1.58
N CYS A 164 55.41 -23.35 1.37
CA CYS A 164 56.82 -23.69 1.32
C CYS A 164 57.51 -23.32 2.64
N ASP A 165 58.22 -24.26 3.26
CA ASP A 165 58.91 -24.00 4.54
C ASP A 165 60.14 -23.10 4.38
N GLY A 166 60.87 -23.19 3.26
CA GLY A 166 62.06 -22.37 3.01
C GLY A 166 61.79 -20.88 2.82
N CYS A 167 60.76 -20.51 2.03
CA CYS A 167 60.44 -19.11 1.70
C CYS A 167 59.15 -18.59 2.35
N GLN A 168 58.45 -19.41 3.14
CA GLN A 168 57.19 -19.09 3.82
C GLN A 168 56.07 -18.58 2.90
N ARG A 169 56.11 -18.91 1.59
CA ARG A 169 55.13 -18.48 0.60
C ARG A 169 54.00 -19.51 0.45
N VAL A 170 52.79 -19.02 0.21
CA VAL A 170 51.62 -19.86 -0.11
C VAL A 170 51.44 -19.92 -1.62
N VAL A 171 51.46 -21.14 -2.16
CA VAL A 171 51.27 -21.46 -3.58
C VAL A 171 49.95 -22.20 -3.76
N SER A 172 49.22 -21.87 -4.81
CA SER A 172 47.91 -22.45 -5.10
C SER A 172 47.58 -22.26 -6.57
N GLY A 173 46.81 -23.18 -7.16
CA GLY A 173 46.51 -23.15 -8.60
C GLY A 173 45.70 -21.92 -9.03
N CYS A 174 45.78 -21.53 -10.29
CA CYS A 174 45.02 -20.40 -10.82
C CYS A 174 43.55 -20.80 -11.04
N LEU A 175 42.60 -20.02 -10.50
CA LEU A 175 41.18 -20.20 -10.78
C LEU A 175 40.88 -19.84 -12.24
N PRO A 176 39.94 -20.53 -12.90
CA PRO A 176 39.48 -20.15 -14.22
C PRO A 176 38.85 -18.75 -14.16
N ALA A 177 38.96 -18.03 -15.28
CA ALA A 177 38.36 -16.71 -15.44
C ALA A 177 36.84 -16.79 -15.24
N GLN A 178 36.29 -15.82 -14.50
CA GLN A 178 34.87 -15.72 -14.19
C GLN A 178 34.25 -14.57 -14.99
N ILE A 179 33.02 -14.78 -15.47
CA ILE A 179 32.24 -13.74 -16.14
C ILE A 179 31.87 -12.64 -15.13
N ILE A 180 31.40 -13.03 -13.94
CA ILE A 180 31.04 -12.11 -12.86
C ILE A 180 31.96 -12.37 -11.67
N PRO A 181 32.81 -11.41 -11.27
CA PRO A 181 33.74 -11.62 -10.17
C PRO A 181 33.00 -11.83 -8.84
N LYS A 182 33.34 -12.91 -8.13
CA LYS A 182 32.68 -13.30 -6.85
C LYS A 182 31.17 -13.58 -6.99
N GLY A 183 30.70 -13.79 -8.22
CA GLY A 183 29.35 -14.21 -8.51
C GLY A 183 29.13 -15.68 -8.18
N ILE A 184 27.89 -16.02 -7.84
CA ILE A 184 27.41 -17.40 -7.78
C ILE A 184 27.28 -18.05 -9.17
N PRO A 185 26.84 -17.34 -10.25
CA PRO A 185 26.53 -18.02 -11.50
C PRO A 185 27.79 -18.39 -12.30
N GLU A 186 27.78 -19.59 -12.85
CA GLU A 186 28.73 -20.05 -13.86
C GLU A 186 28.25 -19.67 -15.28
N ALA A 187 29.10 -19.90 -16.28
CA ALA A 187 28.85 -19.53 -17.67
C ALA A 187 27.55 -20.10 -18.25
N GLY A 188 27.18 -21.36 -17.95
CA GLY A 188 25.96 -21.97 -18.49
C GLY A 188 24.70 -21.32 -17.92
N LEU A 189 24.69 -20.95 -16.63
CA LEU A 189 23.57 -20.23 -16.04
C LEU A 189 23.39 -18.85 -16.66
N VAL A 190 24.50 -18.10 -16.83
CA VAL A 190 24.46 -16.78 -17.48
C VAL A 190 23.97 -16.91 -18.92
N ALA A 191 24.48 -17.90 -19.67
CA ALA A 191 24.05 -18.16 -21.03
C ALA A 191 22.54 -18.47 -21.10
N GLN A 192 22.03 -19.32 -20.20
CA GLN A 192 20.60 -19.65 -20.16
C GLN A 192 19.73 -18.41 -19.89
N VAL A 193 20.11 -17.56 -18.94
CA VAL A 193 19.37 -16.33 -18.62
C VAL A 193 19.37 -15.38 -19.82
N LEU A 194 20.51 -15.22 -20.50
CA LEU A 194 20.65 -14.36 -21.67
C LEU A 194 19.80 -14.87 -22.85
N VAL A 195 19.92 -16.17 -23.19
CA VAL A 195 19.13 -16.78 -24.27
C VAL A 195 17.63 -16.67 -23.96
N SER A 196 17.22 -17.04 -22.75
CA SER A 196 15.80 -16.95 -22.34
C SER A 196 15.28 -15.51 -22.42
N LYS A 197 16.09 -14.52 -22.01
CA LYS A 197 15.69 -13.11 -22.00
C LYS A 197 15.61 -12.52 -23.41
N PHE A 198 16.64 -12.77 -24.24
CA PHE A 198 16.84 -12.05 -25.50
C PHE A 198 16.38 -12.83 -26.73
N CYS A 199 16.55 -14.15 -26.74
CA CYS A 199 16.10 -15.00 -27.84
C CYS A 199 14.63 -15.41 -27.63
N ASP A 200 14.29 -15.90 -26.43
CA ASP A 200 12.96 -16.44 -26.15
C ASP A 200 11.98 -15.41 -25.59
N ARG A 201 12.45 -14.17 -25.37
CA ARG A 201 11.66 -13.04 -24.83
C ARG A 201 10.96 -13.37 -23.50
N GLN A 202 11.55 -14.26 -22.70
CA GLN A 202 11.03 -14.61 -21.39
C GLN A 202 11.43 -13.54 -20.37
N PRO A 203 10.48 -12.85 -19.72
CA PRO A 203 10.79 -11.84 -18.73
C PRO A 203 11.47 -12.46 -17.50
N LEU A 204 12.35 -11.68 -16.84
CA LEU A 204 13.18 -12.18 -15.73
C LEU A 204 12.37 -12.74 -14.55
N TYR A 205 11.24 -12.12 -14.21
CA TYR A 205 10.37 -12.63 -13.14
C TYR A 205 9.81 -14.02 -13.48
N HIS A 206 9.52 -14.29 -14.75
CA HIS A 206 9.03 -15.61 -15.19
C HIS A 206 10.17 -16.63 -15.18
N GLN A 207 11.39 -16.22 -15.56
CA GLN A 207 12.57 -17.09 -15.42
C GLN A 207 12.83 -17.47 -13.96
N GLN A 208 12.70 -16.52 -13.03
CA GLN A 208 12.82 -16.78 -11.60
C GLN A 208 11.80 -17.82 -11.12
N GLN A 209 10.54 -17.73 -11.57
CA GLN A 209 9.52 -18.73 -11.24
C GLN A 209 9.85 -20.10 -11.82
N VAL A 210 10.39 -20.17 -13.04
CA VAL A 210 10.83 -21.44 -13.64
C VAL A 210 11.96 -22.06 -12.81
N PHE A 211 12.93 -21.27 -12.36
CA PHE A 211 14.04 -21.76 -11.54
C PHE A 211 13.62 -22.14 -10.12
N ALA A 212 12.64 -21.43 -9.55
CA ALA A 212 12.06 -21.75 -8.25
C ALA A 212 11.41 -23.14 -8.24
N ARG A 213 10.87 -23.62 -9.37
CA ARG A 213 10.35 -25.00 -9.49
C ARG A 213 11.43 -26.07 -9.31
N ALA A 214 12.70 -25.73 -9.60
CA ALA A 214 13.85 -26.59 -9.34
C ALA A 214 14.47 -26.36 -7.95
N GLY A 215 13.83 -25.54 -7.10
CA GLY A 215 14.35 -25.17 -5.78
C GLY A 215 15.51 -24.17 -5.83
N VAL A 216 15.67 -23.43 -6.94
CA VAL A 216 16.72 -22.42 -7.12
C VAL A 216 16.10 -21.03 -7.07
N GLU A 217 16.39 -20.27 -6.01
CA GLU A 217 16.01 -18.87 -5.88
C GLU A 217 17.13 -17.97 -6.40
N LEU A 218 16.88 -17.27 -7.51
CA LEU A 218 17.76 -16.17 -7.93
C LEU A 218 17.30 -14.87 -7.28
N PRO A 219 18.19 -14.13 -6.59
CA PRO A 219 17.85 -12.83 -6.05
C PRO A 219 17.61 -11.83 -7.18
N VAL A 220 16.52 -11.08 -7.07
CA VAL A 220 16.32 -9.83 -7.81
C VAL A 220 17.11 -8.75 -7.10
N SER A 221 17.90 -7.99 -7.86
CA SER A 221 18.72 -6.87 -7.39
C SER A 221 17.95 -5.88 -6.53
#